data_AF-A0A1I0RFH2-F1
#
_entry.id   AF-A0A1I0RFH2-F1
#
_cell.length_a   1.000
_cell.length_b   1.000
_cell.length_c   1.000
_cell.angle_alpha   90.00
_cell.angle_beta   90.00
_cell.angle_gamma   90.00
#
_symmetry.space_group_name_H-M   'P 1'
#
loop_
_entity.id
_entity.type
_entity.pdbx_description
1 polymer ?
#
loop_
_entity_poly.entity_id
_entity_poly.type
_entity_poly.pdbx_seq_one_letter_code
_entity_poly.pdbx_strand_id
1 'polypeptide(L)'
;MQTLSFPAVFALLAVMAQPSVAADLNFCWVGGGGYTLTGTMKIPDSKMTKTLITEDDVAAFEIIGYLNGKRIGSWNIDARTADQTWHLRFDPVSMTFLTGGWFASTNSQGWNADGSVDNCGAPGFGFNSGSYAQDICLNGAYIRGSSIPPETPIFATTAKVMPDCNQTIPMGKRHKTNRMLDGESVLP
;
A
#
# COMPACT_ATOMS: atom_id res chain seq x y z
N MET A 1 55.44 -46.82 15.75
CA MET A 1 55.11 -45.88 14.65
C MET A 1 53.63 -45.53 14.78
N GLN A 2 53.32 -44.33 15.28
CA GLN A 2 51.95 -43.81 15.40
C GLN A 2 51.74 -42.81 14.26
N THR A 3 50.77 -43.07 13.39
CA THR A 3 50.32 -42.12 12.37
C THR A 3 49.08 -41.38 12.88
N LEU A 4 49.22 -40.07 13.06
CA LEU A 4 48.17 -39.14 13.48
C LEU A 4 47.22 -38.87 12.30
N SER A 5 45.93 -39.16 12.48
CA SER A 5 44.85 -38.68 11.61
C SER A 5 44.44 -37.27 12.02
N PHE A 6 44.49 -36.31 11.10
CA PHE A 6 43.91 -34.97 11.26
C PHE A 6 42.41 -35.00 10.91
N PRO A 7 41.49 -34.60 11.80
CA PRO A 7 40.11 -34.38 11.41
C PRO A 7 39.99 -33.02 10.71
N ALA A 8 39.45 -33.04 9.49
CA ALA A 8 39.06 -31.84 8.76
C ALA A 8 37.86 -31.18 9.48
N VAL A 9 38.07 -29.99 10.05
CA VAL A 9 37.00 -29.18 10.62
C VAL A 9 36.24 -28.50 9.47
N PHE A 10 35.07 -29.03 9.14
CA PHE A 10 34.09 -28.33 8.29
C PHE A 10 33.45 -27.21 9.11
N ALA A 11 33.88 -25.96 8.89
CA ALA A 11 33.23 -24.79 9.46
C ALA A 11 31.91 -24.53 8.70
N LEU A 12 30.79 -24.90 9.32
CA LEU A 12 29.46 -24.60 8.82
C LEU A 12 29.16 -23.10 9.04
N LEU A 13 29.32 -22.29 8.00
CA LEU A 13 28.90 -20.88 8.00
C LEU A 13 27.37 -20.83 7.99
N ALA A 14 26.77 -20.78 9.18
CA ALA A 14 25.35 -20.47 9.33
C ALA A 14 25.13 -19.01 8.92
N VAL A 15 24.70 -18.78 7.68
CA VAL A 15 24.21 -17.47 7.22
C VAL A 15 22.92 -17.19 7.98
N MET A 16 23.01 -16.34 9.00
CA MET A 16 21.86 -15.78 9.69
C MET A 16 21.12 -14.88 8.69
N ALA A 17 20.01 -15.37 8.12
CA ALA A 17 19.09 -14.53 7.38
C ALA A 17 18.47 -13.51 8.36
N GLN A 18 18.97 -12.28 8.33
CA GLN A 18 18.36 -11.21 9.11
C GLN A 18 16.97 -10.91 8.52
N PRO A 19 15.94 -10.70 9.35
CA PRO A 19 14.65 -10.23 8.84
C PRO A 19 14.90 -8.91 8.13
N SER A 20 14.61 -8.86 6.82
CA SER A 20 14.53 -7.58 6.13
C SER A 20 13.40 -6.81 6.81
N VAL A 21 13.75 -5.71 7.46
CA VAL A 21 12.75 -4.71 7.85
C VAL A 21 12.02 -4.30 6.57
N ALA A 22 10.70 -4.12 6.69
CA ALA A 22 9.84 -3.78 5.58
C ALA A 22 8.97 -2.59 5.97
N ALA A 23 8.82 -1.64 5.06
CA ALA A 23 7.94 -0.49 5.20
C ALA A 23 6.48 -0.96 5.14
N ASP A 24 5.74 -0.75 6.23
CA ASP A 24 4.30 -0.95 6.29
C ASP A 24 3.59 0.35 5.87
N LEU A 25 3.01 0.33 4.67
CA LEU A 25 2.30 1.45 4.08
C LEU A 25 0.80 1.19 4.04
N ASN A 26 0.04 2.26 4.19
CA ASN A 26 -1.41 2.28 4.11
C ASN A 26 -1.81 3.37 3.10
N PHE A 27 -2.94 3.23 2.43
CA PHE A 27 -3.43 4.22 1.49
C PHE A 27 -4.95 4.20 1.43
N CYS A 28 -5.53 5.31 1.04
CA CYS A 28 -6.96 5.41 0.80
C CYS A 28 -7.24 6.06 -0.54
N TRP A 29 -8.31 5.59 -1.18
CA TRP A 29 -8.85 6.12 -2.42
C TRP A 29 -10.31 6.49 -2.20
N VAL A 30 -10.70 7.67 -2.67
CA VAL A 30 -12.07 8.19 -2.59
C VAL A 30 -12.65 8.19 -4.00
N GLY A 31 -13.66 7.35 -4.20
CA GLY A 31 -14.39 7.23 -5.46
C GLY A 31 -15.59 8.16 -5.55
N GLY A 32 -16.30 8.07 -6.68
CA GLY A 32 -17.63 8.65 -6.84
C GLY A 32 -18.67 7.97 -5.95
N GLY A 33 -19.86 8.55 -5.81
CA GLY A 33 -21.05 7.84 -5.31
C GLY A 33 -20.98 7.28 -3.88
N GLY A 34 -20.04 7.74 -3.04
CA GLY A 34 -19.85 7.23 -1.68
C GLY A 34 -18.97 5.97 -1.60
N TYR A 35 -18.29 5.61 -2.70
CA TYR A 35 -17.32 4.53 -2.72
C TYR A 35 -15.98 4.99 -2.13
N THR A 36 -15.36 4.13 -1.34
CA THR A 36 -13.97 4.30 -0.88
C THR A 36 -13.24 2.96 -0.93
N LEU A 37 -11.91 3.03 -0.93
CA LEU A 37 -11.04 1.86 -0.86
C LEU A 37 -9.90 2.18 0.11
N THR A 38 -9.66 1.29 1.06
CA THR A 38 -8.43 1.30 1.87
C THR A 38 -7.52 0.20 1.39
N GLY A 39 -6.21 0.40 1.45
CA GLY A 39 -5.27 -0.68 1.24
C GLY A 39 -4.04 -0.60 2.12
N THR A 40 -3.35 -1.74 2.16
CA THR A 40 -2.09 -1.92 2.87
C THR A 40 -1.07 -2.55 1.94
N MET A 41 0.19 -2.13 2.06
CA MET A 41 1.29 -2.59 1.24
C MET A 41 2.56 -2.75 2.09
N LYS A 42 3.28 -3.85 1.89
CA LYS A 42 4.57 -4.11 2.54
C LYS A 42 5.69 -4.17 1.52
N ILE A 43 6.69 -3.30 1.65
CA ILE A 43 7.86 -3.24 0.76
C ILE A 43 9.12 -3.50 1.59
N PRO A 44 9.99 -4.45 1.24
CA PRO A 44 11.28 -4.60 1.92
C PRO A 44 12.10 -3.29 1.84
N ASP A 45 12.69 -2.85 2.95
CA ASP A 45 13.37 -1.54 3.03
C ASP A 45 14.46 -1.37 1.98
N SER A 46 15.15 -2.46 1.62
CA SER A 46 16.18 -2.47 0.57
C SER A 46 15.64 -2.04 -0.80
N LYS A 47 14.33 -2.18 -1.05
CA LYS A 47 13.67 -1.79 -2.30
C LYS A 47 13.24 -0.33 -2.30
N MET A 48 13.04 0.29 -1.14
CA MET A 48 12.57 1.69 -1.02
C MET A 48 13.56 2.74 -1.59
N THR A 49 14.77 2.33 -1.99
CA THR A 49 15.75 3.17 -2.67
C THR A 49 15.59 3.21 -4.19
N LYS A 50 14.71 2.38 -4.76
CA LYS A 50 14.42 2.38 -6.20
C LYS A 50 13.70 3.66 -6.62
N THR A 51 13.84 4.03 -7.89
CA THR A 51 13.05 5.13 -8.49
C THR A 51 11.61 4.73 -8.79
N LEU A 52 11.35 3.42 -8.88
CA LEU A 52 10.05 2.84 -9.14
C LEU A 52 9.98 1.47 -8.49
N ILE A 53 8.98 1.28 -7.65
CA ILE A 53 8.58 -0.02 -7.10
C ILE A 53 7.63 -0.67 -8.10
N THR A 54 7.96 -1.89 -8.49
CA THR A 54 7.08 -2.74 -9.29
C THR A 54 6.41 -3.77 -8.42
N GLU A 55 5.52 -4.53 -9.03
CA GLU A 55 4.77 -5.58 -8.36
C GLU A 55 5.72 -6.68 -7.81
N ASP A 56 6.85 -6.96 -8.46
CA ASP A 56 7.86 -7.93 -7.97
C ASP A 56 8.59 -7.50 -6.68
N ASP A 57 8.46 -6.25 -6.25
CA ASP A 57 9.12 -5.71 -5.07
C ASP A 57 8.23 -5.71 -3.82
N VAL A 58 6.96 -6.09 -3.94
CA VAL A 58 6.00 -6.04 -2.84
C VAL A 58 5.85 -7.41 -2.17
N ALA A 59 6.00 -7.43 -0.85
CA ALA A 59 5.91 -8.64 -0.05
C ALA A 59 4.47 -8.94 0.41
N ALA A 60 3.61 -7.93 0.51
CA ALA A 60 2.19 -8.09 0.82
C ALA A 60 1.39 -6.90 0.27
N PHE A 61 0.18 -7.16 -0.22
CA PHE A 61 -0.74 -6.14 -0.71
C PHE A 61 -2.19 -6.58 -0.49
N GLU A 62 -3.02 -5.68 0.05
CA GLU A 62 -4.45 -5.90 0.25
C GLU A 62 -5.23 -4.60 0.00
N ILE A 63 -6.43 -4.75 -0.56
CA ILE A 63 -7.43 -3.70 -0.73
C ILE A 63 -8.78 -4.14 -0.17
N ILE A 64 -9.51 -3.20 0.42
CA ILE A 64 -10.86 -3.39 0.92
C ILE A 64 -11.71 -2.22 0.42
N GLY A 65 -12.82 -2.55 -0.24
CA GLY A 65 -13.78 -1.57 -0.74
C GLY A 65 -14.93 -1.35 0.22
N TYR A 66 -15.46 -0.13 0.19
CA TYR A 66 -16.61 0.30 0.96
C TYR A 66 -17.59 1.10 0.09
N LEU A 67 -18.87 1.06 0.47
CA LEU A 67 -19.92 1.94 -0.02
C LEU A 67 -20.61 2.55 1.20
N ASN A 68 -20.54 3.87 1.35
CA ASN A 68 -21.07 4.60 2.50
C ASN A 68 -20.60 4.00 3.84
N GLY A 69 -19.31 3.67 3.93
CA GLY A 69 -18.67 3.06 5.09
C GLY A 69 -18.95 1.57 5.30
N LYS A 70 -19.86 0.96 4.54
CA LYS A 70 -20.12 -0.49 4.60
C LYS A 70 -19.18 -1.25 3.68
N ARG A 71 -18.48 -2.25 4.19
CA ARG A 71 -17.60 -3.12 3.41
C ARG A 71 -18.38 -3.83 2.30
N ILE A 72 -17.88 -3.77 1.07
CA ILE A 72 -18.49 -4.41 -0.12
C ILE A 72 -17.63 -5.51 -0.74
N GLY A 73 -16.32 -5.54 -0.47
CA GLY A 73 -15.43 -6.53 -1.04
C GLY A 73 -13.97 -6.33 -0.60
N SER A 74 -13.11 -7.26 -0.98
CA SER A 74 -11.66 -7.16 -0.77
C SER A 74 -10.90 -8.04 -1.74
N TRP A 75 -9.63 -7.73 -1.95
CA TRP A 75 -8.69 -8.57 -2.66
C TRP A 75 -7.29 -8.43 -2.07
N ASN A 76 -6.50 -9.51 -2.08
CA ASN A 76 -5.10 -9.49 -1.67
C ASN A 76 -4.25 -10.32 -2.63
N ILE A 77 -2.93 -10.07 -2.61
CA ILE A 77 -1.98 -10.73 -3.51
C ILE A 77 -1.91 -12.26 -3.30
N ASP A 78 -2.18 -12.77 -2.10
CA ASP A 78 -2.16 -14.21 -1.80
C ASP A 78 -3.33 -14.95 -2.47
N ALA A 79 -4.43 -14.25 -2.74
CA ALA A 79 -5.58 -14.76 -3.46
C ALA A 79 -5.43 -14.68 -4.99
N ARG A 80 -4.27 -14.20 -5.49
CA ARG A 80 -4.02 -14.02 -6.92
C ARG A 80 -3.96 -15.35 -7.67
N THR A 81 -4.73 -15.45 -8.74
CA THR A 81 -4.59 -16.53 -9.74
C THR A 81 -3.79 -16.04 -10.96
N ALA A 82 -3.31 -16.96 -11.81
CA ALA A 82 -2.43 -16.62 -12.93
C ALA A 82 -3.09 -15.72 -14.00
N ASP A 83 -4.41 -15.73 -14.06
CA ASP A 83 -5.26 -14.94 -14.95
C ASP A 83 -5.70 -13.59 -14.35
N GLN A 84 -5.49 -13.38 -13.04
CA GLN A 84 -5.84 -12.12 -12.39
C GLN A 84 -4.78 -11.04 -12.65
N THR A 85 -5.27 -9.87 -13.04
CA THR A 85 -4.44 -8.69 -13.24
C THR A 85 -3.88 -8.18 -11.92
N TRP A 86 -2.57 -7.95 -11.86
CA TRP A 86 -1.95 -7.22 -10.76
C TRP A 86 -0.75 -6.42 -11.28
N HIS A 87 -0.91 -5.10 -11.43
CA HIS A 87 0.13 -4.24 -11.97
C HIS A 87 0.26 -2.97 -11.11
N LEU A 88 1.39 -2.88 -10.42
CA LEU A 88 1.69 -1.88 -9.41
C LEU A 88 2.89 -1.04 -9.87
N ARG A 89 2.73 0.28 -9.84
CA ARG A 89 3.77 1.26 -10.14
C ARG A 89 3.71 2.32 -9.04
N PHE A 90 4.71 2.30 -8.18
CA PHE A 90 4.75 3.17 -6.99
C PHE A 90 6.06 3.93 -6.94
N ASP A 91 5.97 5.24 -6.76
CA ASP A 91 7.12 6.11 -6.53
C ASP A 91 7.38 6.21 -5.02
N PRO A 92 8.47 5.63 -4.50
CA PRO A 92 8.77 5.66 -3.08
C PRO A 92 9.29 7.02 -2.60
N VAL A 93 9.68 7.93 -3.51
CA VAL A 93 10.11 9.28 -3.15
C VAL A 93 8.90 10.16 -2.85
N SER A 94 7.90 10.16 -3.74
CA SER A 94 6.66 10.92 -3.56
C SER A 94 5.58 10.16 -2.79
N MET A 95 5.83 8.89 -2.43
CA MET A 95 4.89 8.01 -1.75
C MET A 95 3.54 7.90 -2.48
N THR A 96 3.59 7.78 -3.82
CA THR A 96 2.42 7.91 -4.68
C THR A 96 2.30 6.72 -5.65
N PHE A 97 1.08 6.22 -5.85
CA PHE A 97 0.78 5.29 -6.94
C PHE A 97 0.61 6.08 -8.23
N LEU A 98 1.27 5.64 -9.30
CA LEU A 98 1.22 6.33 -10.58
C LEU A 98 -0.09 6.03 -11.31
N THR A 99 -0.85 7.06 -11.65
CA THR A 99 -2.20 6.96 -12.26
C THR A 99 -2.32 7.82 -13.53
N GLY A 100 -3.40 7.66 -14.28
CA GLY A 100 -3.78 8.57 -15.38
C GLY A 100 -3.33 8.21 -16.80
N GLY A 101 -2.48 7.21 -16.97
CA GLY A 101 -1.92 6.76 -18.24
C GLY A 101 -2.64 5.56 -18.85
N TRP A 102 -2.19 5.16 -20.04
CA TRP A 102 -2.63 3.92 -20.68
C TRP A 102 -2.35 2.72 -19.78
N PHE A 103 -3.22 1.71 -19.79
CA PHE A 103 -3.10 0.58 -18.88
C PHE A 103 -1.76 -0.17 -18.97
N ALA A 104 -1.15 -0.21 -20.16
CA ALA A 104 0.17 -0.82 -20.39
C ALA A 104 1.36 0.08 -20.02
N SER A 105 1.13 1.31 -19.57
CA SER A 105 2.17 2.28 -19.21
C SER A 105 2.60 2.16 -17.75
N THR A 106 3.53 3.02 -17.31
CA THR A 106 3.89 3.15 -15.90
C THR A 106 2.85 3.89 -15.08
N ASN A 107 1.90 4.57 -15.72
CA ASN A 107 0.96 5.48 -15.05
C ASN A 107 -0.42 4.83 -14.93
N SER A 108 -0.49 3.57 -14.55
CA SER A 108 -1.75 2.85 -14.36
C SER A 108 -1.64 1.90 -13.17
N GLN A 109 -2.80 1.50 -12.67
CA GLN A 109 -2.93 0.50 -11.62
C GLN A 109 -3.94 -0.54 -12.06
N GLY A 110 -3.67 -1.82 -11.79
CA GLY A 110 -4.68 -2.86 -11.92
C GLY A 110 -4.52 -3.82 -10.75
N TRP A 111 -5.48 -3.85 -9.84
CA TRP A 111 -5.45 -4.69 -8.65
C TRP A 111 -6.67 -5.61 -8.70
N ASN A 112 -6.51 -6.81 -9.24
CA ASN A 112 -7.60 -7.72 -9.59
C ASN A 112 -8.67 -7.09 -10.50
N ALA A 113 -8.25 -6.19 -11.38
CA ALA A 113 -9.06 -5.64 -12.44
C ALA A 113 -8.12 -5.27 -13.60
N ASP A 114 -8.50 -5.64 -14.81
CA ASP A 114 -7.81 -5.18 -16.02
C ASP A 114 -8.29 -3.79 -16.44
N GLY A 115 -7.71 -3.26 -17.52
CA GLY A 115 -8.10 -1.99 -18.09
C GLY A 115 -9.58 -1.88 -18.49
N SER A 116 -10.31 -3.00 -18.61
CA SER A 116 -11.74 -3.07 -18.97
C SER A 116 -12.66 -3.19 -17.74
N VAL A 117 -12.11 -3.60 -16.59
CA VAL A 117 -12.75 -3.54 -15.26
C VAL A 117 -13.97 -4.45 -15.12
N ASP A 118 -14.01 -5.56 -15.87
CA ASP A 118 -15.10 -6.55 -15.85
C ASP A 118 -14.62 -7.97 -15.47
N ASN A 119 -13.38 -8.11 -15.03
CA ASN A 119 -12.74 -9.41 -14.81
C ASN A 119 -12.29 -9.69 -13.35
N CYS A 120 -12.80 -8.95 -12.35
CA CYS A 120 -12.38 -9.13 -10.95
C CYS A 120 -12.90 -10.41 -10.25
N GLY A 121 -13.51 -11.35 -10.99
CA GLY A 121 -14.09 -12.59 -10.48
C GLY A 121 -15.50 -12.43 -9.90
N ALA A 122 -16.23 -13.55 -9.76
CA ALA A 122 -17.59 -13.60 -9.18
C ALA A 122 -17.73 -14.80 -8.20
N PRO A 123 -17.77 -14.57 -6.87
CA PRO A 123 -17.66 -13.27 -6.20
C PRO A 123 -16.24 -12.68 -6.33
N GLY A 124 -16.11 -11.36 -6.31
CA GLY A 124 -14.82 -10.72 -6.51
C GLY A 124 -14.82 -9.21 -6.28
N PHE A 125 -13.63 -8.65 -6.09
CA PHE A 125 -13.41 -7.22 -5.88
C PHE A 125 -12.09 -6.81 -6.53
N GLY A 126 -12.08 -5.68 -7.21
CA GLY A 126 -10.87 -5.16 -7.83
C GLY A 126 -10.89 -3.64 -7.97
N PHE A 127 -9.75 -3.10 -8.37
CA PHE A 127 -9.55 -1.68 -8.62
C PHE A 127 -8.71 -1.49 -9.87
N ASN A 128 -9.07 -0.51 -10.70
CA ASN A 128 -8.30 -0.11 -11.86
C ASN A 128 -8.09 1.41 -11.86
N SER A 129 -6.96 1.82 -12.42
CA SER A 129 -6.69 3.19 -12.85
C SER A 129 -6.09 3.13 -14.25
N GLY A 130 -6.83 3.63 -15.24
CA GLY A 130 -6.37 3.77 -16.63
C GLY A 130 -6.44 5.21 -17.12
N SER A 131 -6.46 5.40 -18.43
CA SER A 131 -6.51 6.72 -19.08
C SER A 131 -7.90 7.37 -19.09
N TYR A 132 -8.94 6.61 -18.74
CA TYR A 132 -10.33 7.08 -18.74
C TYR A 132 -10.85 7.43 -17.36
N ALA A 133 -10.56 6.61 -16.36
CA ALA A 133 -11.00 6.78 -14.99
C ALA A 133 -10.18 5.93 -14.02
N GLN A 134 -10.45 6.13 -12.74
CA GLN A 134 -10.16 5.17 -11.68
C GLN A 134 -11.45 4.66 -11.08
N ASP A 135 -11.56 3.37 -10.82
CA ASP A 135 -12.82 2.76 -10.40
C ASP A 135 -12.66 1.36 -9.78
N ILE A 136 -13.77 0.90 -9.21
CA ILE A 136 -13.92 -0.41 -8.60
C ILE A 136 -14.60 -1.38 -9.58
N CYS A 137 -14.12 -2.62 -9.58
CA CYS A 137 -14.85 -3.79 -10.07
C CYS A 137 -15.45 -4.55 -8.88
N LEU A 138 -16.70 -5.00 -9.01
CA LEU A 138 -17.37 -5.85 -8.01
C LEU A 138 -18.10 -7.00 -8.72
N ASN A 139 -17.78 -8.24 -8.34
CA ASN A 139 -18.38 -9.46 -8.87
C ASN A 139 -18.34 -9.56 -10.41
N GLY A 140 -17.20 -9.22 -11.02
CA GLY A 140 -17.02 -9.24 -12.48
C GLY A 140 -17.77 -8.13 -13.21
N ALA A 141 -18.16 -7.06 -12.49
CA ALA A 141 -18.86 -5.93 -13.08
C ALA A 141 -18.16 -4.61 -12.74
N TYR A 142 -17.92 -3.82 -13.78
CA TYR A 142 -17.50 -2.43 -13.67
C TYR A 142 -18.56 -1.59 -12.94
N ILE A 143 -18.13 -0.85 -11.91
CA ILE A 143 -19.02 0.02 -11.13
C ILE A 143 -18.87 1.47 -11.57
N ARG A 144 -19.65 1.86 -12.59
CA ARG A 144 -19.64 3.23 -13.15
C ARG A 144 -19.82 4.34 -12.11
N GLY A 145 -20.63 4.09 -11.08
CA GLY A 145 -20.87 5.07 -10.01
C GLY A 145 -19.65 5.36 -9.13
N SER A 146 -18.63 4.50 -9.17
CA SER A 146 -17.39 4.67 -8.41
C SER A 146 -16.34 5.52 -9.13
N SER A 147 -16.50 5.76 -10.44
CA SER A 147 -15.45 6.39 -11.26
C SER A 147 -15.13 7.82 -10.87
N ILE A 148 -13.84 8.15 -10.92
CA ILE A 148 -13.28 9.50 -10.73
C ILE A 148 -12.25 9.83 -11.84
N PRO A 149 -11.79 11.09 -11.97
CA PRO A 149 -10.78 11.44 -12.96
C PRO A 149 -9.49 10.60 -12.88
N PRO A 150 -8.94 10.18 -14.03
CA PRO A 150 -7.86 9.20 -14.10
C PRO A 150 -6.55 9.69 -13.45
N GLU A 151 -6.27 10.99 -13.46
CA GLU A 151 -5.10 11.64 -12.88
C GLU A 151 -5.17 11.90 -11.37
N THR A 152 -6.24 11.46 -10.69
CA THR A 152 -6.38 11.66 -9.24
C THR A 152 -5.24 10.95 -8.50
N PRO A 153 -4.41 11.64 -7.70
CA PRO A 153 -3.29 10.98 -7.04
C PRO A 153 -3.77 10.07 -5.89
N ILE A 154 -3.11 8.93 -5.72
CA ILE A 154 -3.30 8.03 -4.57
C ILE A 154 -2.02 8.05 -3.75
N PHE A 155 -2.11 8.54 -2.52
CA PHE A 155 -0.96 8.67 -1.63
C PHE A 155 -0.92 7.54 -0.60
N ALA A 156 0.27 7.02 -0.37
CA ALA A 156 0.58 6.13 0.74
C ALA A 156 1.04 6.92 1.98
N THR A 157 0.83 6.32 3.14
CA THR A 157 1.20 6.84 4.45
C THR A 157 1.61 5.69 5.36
N THR A 158 2.42 5.97 6.39
CA THR A 158 2.71 5.00 7.45
C THR A 158 1.61 4.95 8.51
N ALA A 159 0.73 5.96 8.56
CA ALA A 159 -0.41 5.98 9.47
C ALA A 159 -1.56 5.10 8.94
N LYS A 160 -2.35 4.52 9.86
CA LYS A 160 -3.55 3.78 9.46
C LYS A 160 -4.59 4.72 8.86
N VAL A 161 -5.21 4.26 7.77
CA VAL A 161 -6.37 4.91 7.15
C VAL A 161 -7.66 4.25 7.61
N MET A 162 -8.73 5.04 7.68
CA MET A 162 -10.08 4.56 8.01
C MET A 162 -10.92 4.38 6.74
N PRO A 163 -12.02 3.62 6.79
CA PRO A 163 -12.92 3.41 5.65
C PRO A 163 -13.49 4.69 5.03
N ASP A 164 -13.58 5.78 5.79
CA ASP A 164 -14.00 7.10 5.31
C ASP A 164 -12.85 7.93 4.73
N CYS A 165 -11.67 7.33 4.55
CA CYS A 165 -10.43 7.96 4.13
C CYS A 165 -9.92 9.08 5.05
N ASN A 166 -10.39 9.17 6.29
CA ASN A 166 -9.74 10.00 7.29
C ASN A 166 -8.47 9.31 7.82
N GLN A 167 -7.40 10.09 7.97
CA GLN A 167 -6.19 9.62 8.63
C GLN A 167 -6.34 9.76 10.15
N THR A 168 -6.04 8.70 10.88
CA THR A 168 -5.88 8.81 12.33
C THR A 168 -4.47 9.29 12.64
N ILE A 169 -4.31 10.58 12.97
CA ILE A 169 -3.09 11.02 13.65
C ILE A 169 -3.13 10.37 15.04
N PRO A 170 -2.11 9.60 15.46
CA PRO A 170 -2.02 9.17 16.85
C PRO A 170 -1.99 10.44 17.71
N MET A 171 -3.04 10.66 18.49
CA MET A 171 -3.17 11.82 19.35
C MET A 171 -2.13 11.72 20.46
N GLY A 172 -0.91 12.21 20.18
CA GLY A 172 0.16 12.31 21.16
C GLY A 172 -0.31 13.21 22.30
N LYS A 173 -0.28 12.69 23.53
CA LYS A 173 -0.63 13.45 24.73
C LYS A 173 0.13 14.77 24.71
N ARG A 174 -0.60 15.89 24.66
CA ARG A 174 -0.06 17.23 24.89
C ARG A 174 0.68 17.20 26.22
N HIS A 175 2.01 17.17 26.19
CA HIS A 175 2.80 17.39 27.39
C HIS A 175 2.53 18.83 27.81
N LYS A 176 1.78 19.02 28.91
CA LYS A 176 1.61 20.34 29.51
C LYS A 176 2.98 20.78 30.00
N THR A 177 3.68 21.59 29.21
CA THR A 177 4.80 22.37 29.72
C THR A 177 4.21 23.39 30.68
N ASN A 178 4.33 23.14 31.99
CA ASN A 178 4.11 24.16 33.00
C ASN A 178 5.09 25.30 32.70
N ARG A 179 4.57 26.41 32.19
CA ARG A 179 5.30 27.67 32.12
C ARG A 179 5.42 28.18 33.56
N MET A 180 6.57 27.93 34.19
CA MET A 180 6.99 28.67 35.38
C MET A 180 7.06 30.15 34.98
N LEU A 181 6.24 30.97 35.65
CA LEU A 181 6.34 32.42 35.59
C LEU A 181 7.35 32.82 36.67
N ASP A 182 8.61 32.95 36.27
CA ASP A 182 9.58 33.78 36.98
C ASP A 182 9.46 35.19 36.39
N GLY A 183 9.21 36.18 37.25
CA GLY A 183 8.97 37.56 36.83
C GLY A 183 8.84 38.48 38.03
N GLU A 184 9.96 38.64 38.72
CA GLU A 184 10.20 39.49 39.88
C GLU A 184 9.87 40.98 39.61
N SER A 185 9.45 41.65 40.68
CA SER A 185 9.10 43.06 40.83
C SER A 185 10.19 44.07 40.48
N VAL A 186 9.82 45.25 39.96
CA VAL A 186 10.43 46.56 40.35
C VAL A 186 9.39 47.69 40.21
N LEU A 187 9.12 48.39 41.32
CA LEU A 187 8.43 49.70 41.46
C LEU A 187 9.42 50.85 41.18
N PRO A 188 8.96 52.08 40.88
CA PRO A 188 8.55 53.02 41.93
C PRO A 188 7.11 53.50 41.83
#